data_AF-A0A657LKV8-F1
#
_entry.id   AF-A0A657LKV8-F1
#
_cell.length_a   1.000
_cell.length_b   1.000
_cell.length_c   1.000
_cell.angle_alpha   90.00
_cell.angle_beta   90.00
_cell.angle_gamma   90.00
#
_symmetry.space_group_name_H-M   'P 1'
#
loop_
_entity.id
_entity.type
_entity.pdbx_description
1 polymer ?
#
loop_
_entity_poly.entity_id
_entity_poly.type
_entity_poly.pdbx_seq_one_letter_code
_entity_poly.pdbx_strand_id
1 'polypeptide(L)'
;MKITREFAPADRYLYDFGLCSYEKGWAQVDTAQDASYFGTWANPTRLMIFSYCEGDTTLKEAASPEEFAAELREIDAWNRAHGDGPVRIDPGFDPVMRAAFEGLGLADLLH
;
A
#
# COMPACT_ATOMS: atom_id res chain seq x y z
N MET A 1 -6.21 11.39 9.07
CA MET A 1 -5.00 10.57 8.86
C MET A 1 -3.77 11.36 9.25
N LYS A 2 -2.82 10.78 9.98
CA LYS A 2 -1.52 11.43 10.22
C LYS A 2 -0.61 11.15 9.02
N ILE A 3 0.10 12.17 8.53
CA ILE A 3 0.97 12.06 7.35
C ILE A 3 2.38 12.46 7.73
N THR A 4 3.34 11.59 7.42
CA THR A 4 4.78 11.84 7.54
C THR A 4 5.40 11.79 6.15
N ARG A 5 6.30 12.73 5.85
CA ARG A 5 6.99 12.80 4.56
C ARG A 5 8.49 12.91 4.80
N GLU A 6 9.24 12.18 4.00
CA GLU A 6 10.70 12.15 4.04
C GLU A 6 11.24 12.00 2.62
N PHE A 7 12.55 12.12 2.46
CA PHE A 7 13.25 11.90 1.20
C PHE A 7 14.33 10.83 1.36
N ALA A 8 14.36 9.88 0.44
CA ALA A 8 15.32 8.78 0.39
C ALA A 8 15.85 8.62 -1.05
N PRO A 9 17.10 9.02 -1.35
CA PRO A 9 17.66 8.94 -2.70
C PRO A 9 18.02 7.48 -3.05
N ALA A 10 17.00 6.68 -3.38
CA ALA A 10 17.11 5.25 -3.61
C ALA A 10 16.22 4.82 -4.81
N ASP A 11 15.85 3.54 -4.83
CA ASP A 11 14.77 3.00 -5.66
C ASP A 11 13.74 2.33 -4.75
N ARG A 12 12.61 1.90 -5.33
CA ARG A 12 11.55 1.23 -4.55
C ARG A 12 12.01 -0.07 -3.90
N TYR A 13 13.07 -0.72 -4.39
CA TYR A 13 13.52 -2.02 -3.92
C TYR A 13 14.08 -1.97 -2.49
N LEU A 14 14.53 -0.79 -2.05
CA LEU A 14 14.81 -0.51 -0.64
C LEU A 14 13.61 -0.83 0.26
N TYR A 15 12.39 -0.64 -0.24
CA TYR A 15 11.15 -0.89 0.48
C TYR A 15 10.63 -2.30 0.23
N ASP A 16 10.55 -2.74 -1.03
CA ASP A 16 10.06 -4.09 -1.40
C ASP A 16 10.76 -5.19 -0.60
N PHE A 17 12.09 -5.15 -0.56
CA PHE A 17 12.92 -6.17 0.09
C PHE A 17 13.40 -5.76 1.48
N GLY A 18 12.93 -4.60 1.97
CA GLY A 18 13.44 -3.97 3.18
C GLY A 18 12.32 -3.57 4.14
N LEU A 19 11.99 -2.29 4.18
CA LEU A 19 11.09 -1.72 5.21
C LEU A 19 9.62 -2.13 5.03
N CYS A 20 9.20 -2.38 3.78
CA CYS A 20 7.84 -2.74 3.40
C CYS A 20 7.75 -4.20 2.93
N SER A 21 8.56 -5.10 3.51
CA SER A 21 8.52 -6.52 3.19
C SER A 21 7.33 -7.23 3.84
N TYR A 22 6.93 -8.37 3.27
CA TYR A 22 5.91 -9.28 3.83
C TYR A 22 6.19 -9.67 5.27
N GLU A 23 7.45 -9.98 5.61
CA GLU A 23 7.87 -10.33 6.97
C GLU A 23 7.60 -9.22 8.00
N LYS A 24 7.46 -7.97 7.54
CA LYS A 24 7.13 -6.80 8.35
C LYS A 24 5.65 -6.42 8.27
N GLY A 25 4.82 -7.28 7.68
CA GLY A 25 3.37 -7.14 7.61
C GLY A 25 2.88 -6.19 6.52
N TRP A 26 3.68 -5.95 5.48
CA TRP A 26 3.31 -5.08 4.37
C TRP A 26 2.94 -5.91 3.14
N ALA A 27 1.85 -5.52 2.50
CA ALA A 27 1.42 -5.97 1.19
C ALA A 27 1.72 -4.90 0.15
N GLN A 28 2.15 -5.29 -1.04
CA GLN A 28 2.24 -4.36 -2.15
C GLN A 28 0.84 -4.00 -2.65
N VAL A 29 0.68 -2.75 -3.08
CA VAL A 29 -0.54 -2.23 -3.69
C VAL A 29 -0.21 -1.95 -5.15
N ASP A 30 -0.37 -2.98 -5.98
CA ASP A 30 -0.01 -2.99 -7.38
C ASP A 30 -0.93 -2.09 -8.20
N THR A 31 -0.30 -1.33 -9.09
CA THR A 31 -0.94 -0.47 -10.09
C THR A 31 -0.28 -0.67 -11.44
N ALA A 32 -0.87 -0.12 -12.51
CA ALA A 32 -0.17 -0.08 -13.81
C ALA A 32 1.04 0.88 -13.81
N GLN A 33 1.22 1.68 -12.75
CA GLN A 33 2.33 2.63 -12.59
C GLN A 33 3.58 2.00 -11.96
N ASP A 34 3.48 0.73 -11.53
CA ASP A 34 4.56 0.05 -10.83
C ASP A 34 5.87 0.07 -11.64
N ALA A 35 6.87 0.75 -11.10
CA ALA A 35 8.16 0.94 -11.74
C ALA A 35 9.26 1.03 -10.68
N SER A 36 10.54 0.90 -11.04
CA SER A 36 11.65 0.97 -10.07
C SER A 36 11.68 2.28 -9.27
N TYR A 37 11.04 3.34 -9.77
CA TYR A 37 10.96 4.65 -9.14
C TYR A 37 9.63 4.93 -8.43
N PHE A 38 8.66 4.00 -8.45
CA PHE A 38 7.33 4.20 -7.86
C PHE A 38 6.76 2.93 -7.24
N GLY A 39 6.22 3.03 -6.02
CA GLY A 39 5.51 1.93 -5.38
C GLY A 39 4.61 2.38 -4.24
N THR A 40 3.60 1.56 -3.94
CA THR A 40 2.68 1.73 -2.80
C THR A 40 2.57 0.42 -2.05
N TRP A 41 2.52 0.49 -0.71
CA TRP A 41 2.39 -0.67 0.18
C TRP A 41 1.40 -0.36 1.30
N ALA A 42 0.72 -1.39 1.80
CA ALA A 42 -0.26 -1.29 2.86
C ALA A 42 0.02 -2.30 3.98
N ASN A 43 -0.06 -1.84 5.23
CA ASN A 43 0.04 -2.68 6.42
C ASN A 43 -1.33 -2.73 7.11
N PRO A 44 -2.09 -3.83 6.99
CA PRO A 44 -3.46 -3.91 7.48
C PRO A 44 -3.53 -4.00 9.01
N THR A 45 -2.47 -4.48 9.67
CA THR A 45 -2.42 -4.60 11.13
C THR A 45 -2.12 -3.25 11.80
N ARG A 46 -1.23 -2.46 11.19
CA ARG A 46 -0.83 -1.14 11.70
C ARG A 46 -1.67 0.01 11.12
N LEU A 47 -2.54 -0.28 10.16
CA LEU A 47 -3.38 0.69 9.45
C LEU A 47 -2.52 1.79 8.78
N MET A 48 -1.47 1.37 8.10
CA MET A 48 -0.50 2.26 7.46
C MET A 48 -0.44 2.05 5.95
N ILE A 49 -0.31 3.15 5.21
CA ILE A 49 -0.10 3.13 3.76
C ILE A 49 1.18 3.91 3.49
N PHE A 50 2.12 3.27 2.82
CA PHE A 50 3.39 3.86 2.45
C PHE A 50 3.45 4.01 0.92
N SER A 51 3.99 5.12 0.45
CA SER A 51 4.21 5.37 -0.97
C SER A 51 5.59 5.97 -1.18
N TYR A 52 6.20 5.58 -2.29
CA TYR A 52 7.51 6.04 -2.76
C TYR A 52 7.37 6.54 -4.19
N CYS A 53 7.94 7.71 -4.49
CA CYS A 53 8.01 8.25 -5.85
C CYS A 53 9.30 9.06 -6.03
N GLU A 54 10.24 8.56 -6.83
CA GLU A 54 11.47 9.28 -7.22
C GLU A 54 12.26 9.91 -6.05
N GLY A 55 12.23 9.24 -4.89
CA GLY A 55 12.91 9.67 -3.68
C GLY A 55 11.99 10.24 -2.61
N ASP A 56 10.83 10.78 -3.00
CA ASP A 56 9.83 11.25 -2.05
C ASP A 56 9.08 10.08 -1.44
N THR A 57 8.94 10.12 -0.11
CA THR A 57 8.18 9.14 0.64
C THR A 57 6.99 9.80 1.31
N THR A 58 5.87 9.08 1.37
CA THR A 58 4.72 9.46 2.20
C THR A 58 4.25 8.24 2.98
N LEU A 59 4.30 8.34 4.30
CA LEU A 59 3.66 7.41 5.22
C LEU A 59 2.38 8.03 5.74
N LYS A 60 1.26 7.36 5.50
CA LYS A 60 -0.04 7.70 6.06
C LYS A 60 -0.42 6.69 7.13
N GLU A 61 -0.80 7.20 8.31
CA GLU A 61 -1.24 6.40 9.45
C GLU A 61 -2.71 6.72 9.74
N ALA A 62 -3.59 5.74 9.56
CA ALA A 62 -5.01 5.87 9.85
C ALA A 62 -5.29 5.67 11.34
N ALA A 63 -6.25 6.43 11.88
CA ALA A 63 -6.69 6.36 13.26
C ALA A 63 -7.73 5.23 13.49
N SER A 64 -8.34 4.71 12.42
CA SER A 64 -9.31 3.63 12.50
C SER A 64 -9.28 2.72 11.25
N PRO A 65 -9.81 1.49 11.37
CA PRO A 65 -10.00 0.58 10.24
C PRO A 65 -10.77 1.20 9.06
N GLU A 66 -11.81 1.96 9.35
CA GLU A 66 -12.66 2.60 8.35
C GLU A 66 -11.90 3.68 7.58
N GLU A 67 -11.08 4.47 8.26
CA GLU A 67 -10.23 5.47 7.62
C GLU A 67 -9.17 4.82 6.73
N PHE A 68 -8.58 3.71 7.16
CA PHE A 68 -7.62 2.93 6.36
C PHE A 68 -8.28 2.35 5.09
N ALA A 69 -9.45 1.72 5.24
CA ALA A 69 -10.19 1.16 4.11
C ALA A 69 -10.61 2.27 3.14
N ALA A 70 -11.11 3.40 3.63
CA ALA A 70 -11.48 4.54 2.79
C ALA A 70 -10.30 5.04 1.96
N GLU A 71 -9.11 5.15 2.53
CA GLU A 71 -7.91 5.60 1.80
C GLU A 71 -7.50 4.64 0.67
N LEU A 72 -7.53 3.33 0.91
CA LEU A 72 -7.25 2.35 -0.16
C LEU A 72 -8.30 2.39 -1.27
N ARG A 73 -9.56 2.69 -0.93
CA ARG A 73 -10.63 2.90 -1.92
C ARG A 73 -10.42 4.16 -2.74
N GLU A 74 -9.98 5.25 -2.11
CA GLU A 74 -9.61 6.48 -2.82
C GLU A 74 -8.41 6.26 -3.75
N ILE A 75 -7.41 5.49 -3.31
CA ILE A 75 -6.27 5.11 -4.16
C ILE A 75 -6.75 4.29 -5.38
N ASP A 76 -7.62 3.29 -5.19
CA ASP A 76 -8.20 2.51 -6.31
C ASP A 76 -9.03 3.40 -7.25
N ALA A 77 -9.88 4.27 -6.70
CA ALA A 77 -10.71 5.18 -7.49
C ALA A 77 -9.86 6.14 -8.32
N TRP A 78 -8.81 6.72 -7.73
CA TRP A 78 -7.88 7.60 -8.43
C TRP A 78 -7.16 6.86 -9.55
N ASN A 79 -6.59 5.67 -9.28
CA ASN A 79 -5.90 4.87 -10.29
C ASN A 79 -6.83 4.53 -11.46
N ARG A 80 -8.07 4.10 -11.19
CA ARG A 80 -9.07 3.83 -12.24
C ARG A 80 -9.38 5.07 -13.08
N ALA A 81 -9.54 6.23 -12.44
CA ALA A 81 -9.86 7.47 -13.13
C ALA A 81 -8.74 7.94 -14.08
N HIS A 82 -7.49 7.52 -13.81
CA HIS A 82 -6.31 7.90 -14.60
C HIS A 82 -5.82 6.80 -15.55
N GLY A 83 -6.49 5.65 -15.59
CA GLY A 83 -6.14 4.52 -16.48
C GLY A 83 -5.08 3.59 -15.91
N ASP A 84 -4.75 3.74 -14.64
CA ASP A 84 -3.70 2.99 -13.93
C ASP A 84 -4.25 1.89 -13.00
N GLY A 85 -5.58 1.83 -12.87
CA GLY A 85 -6.29 0.84 -12.06
C GLY A 85 -6.82 -0.35 -12.88
N PRO A 86 -7.49 -1.31 -12.22
CA PRO A 86 -7.76 -1.36 -10.78
C PRO A 86 -6.49 -1.62 -9.95
N VAL A 87 -6.50 -1.14 -8.71
CA VAL A 87 -5.50 -1.55 -7.72
C VAL A 87 -5.65 -3.04 -7.42
N ARG A 88 -4.51 -3.71 -7.17
CA ARG A 88 -4.45 -5.06 -6.62
C ARG A 88 -3.54 -5.12 -5.41
N ILE A 89 -4.06 -5.56 -4.27
CA ILE A 89 -3.27 -5.75 -3.06
C ILE A 89 -2.74 -7.18 -3.08
N ASP A 90 -1.42 -7.34 -3.08
CA ASP A 90 -0.74 -8.64 -2.98
C ASP A 90 -0.45 -8.92 -1.49
N PRO A 91 -1.21 -9.79 -0.80
CA PRO A 91 -0.87 -10.21 0.57
C PRO A 91 0.22 -11.29 0.60
N GLY A 92 0.80 -11.64 -0.55
CA GLY A 92 1.67 -12.79 -0.73
C GLY A 92 0.93 -14.10 -0.45
N PHE A 93 1.70 -15.15 -0.11
CA PHE A 93 1.14 -16.44 0.32
C PHE A 93 0.78 -16.47 1.82
N ASP A 94 0.65 -15.31 2.48
CA ASP A 94 0.34 -15.22 3.90
C ASP A 94 -1.18 -15.22 4.15
N PRO A 95 -1.77 -16.31 4.66
CA PRO A 95 -3.20 -16.39 4.91
C PRO A 95 -3.65 -15.46 6.04
N VAL A 96 -2.77 -15.10 6.97
CA VAL A 96 -3.07 -14.16 8.06
C VAL A 96 -3.17 -12.74 7.51
N MET A 97 -2.21 -12.35 6.65
CA MET A 97 -2.25 -11.04 5.99
C MET A 97 -3.48 -10.89 5.10
N ARG A 98 -3.80 -11.92 4.32
CA ARG A 98 -5.03 -11.98 3.53
C ARG A 98 -6.28 -11.78 4.40
N ALA A 99 -6.42 -12.56 5.47
CA ALA A 99 -7.56 -12.46 6.38
C ALA A 99 -7.67 -11.07 7.04
N ALA A 100 -6.54 -10.41 7.31
CA ALA A 100 -6.54 -9.05 7.84
C ALA A 100 -7.18 -8.05 6.87
N PHE A 101 -6.86 -8.10 5.58
CA PHE A 101 -7.52 -7.25 4.58
C PHE A 101 -8.99 -7.60 4.37
N GLU A 102 -9.34 -8.89 4.38
CA GLU A 102 -10.73 -9.34 4.29
C GLU A 102 -11.56 -8.79 5.46
N GLY A 103 -11.02 -8.83 6.69
CA GLY A 103 -11.65 -8.26 7.88
C GLY A 103 -11.83 -6.74 7.84
N LEU A 104 -11.07 -6.04 6.98
CA LEU A 104 -11.19 -4.60 6.72
C LEU A 104 -12.15 -4.28 5.58
N GLY A 105 -12.82 -5.28 4.99
CA GLY A 105 -13.74 -5.09 3.87
C GLY A 105 -13.03 -4.76 2.55
N LEU A 106 -11.79 -5.24 2.37
CA LEU A 106 -10.97 -4.99 1.19
C LEU A 106 -10.72 -6.26 0.35
N ALA A 107 -11.51 -7.31 0.58
CA ALA A 107 -11.37 -8.60 -0.10
C ALA A 107 -11.41 -8.50 -1.63
N ASP A 108 -12.19 -7.57 -2.17
CA ASP A 108 -12.33 -7.34 -3.61
C ASP A 108 -11.15 -6.58 -4.25
N LEU A 109 -10.24 -6.04 -3.44
CA LEU A 109 -8.98 -5.46 -3.91
C LEU A 109 -7.82 -6.46 -3.91
N LEU A 110 -7.98 -7.65 -3.33
CA LEU A 110 -6.93 -8.68 -3.28
C LEU A 110 -6.78 -9.40 -4.65
N HIS A 111 -5.60 -9.95 -4.93
CA HIS A 111 -5.38 -10.93 -6.03
C HIS A 111 -4.62 -12.19 -5.59
#